data_AF-A0A952FQM7-F1
#
_entry.id   AF-A0A952FQM7-F1
#
_cell.length_a   1.000
_cell.length_b   1.000
_cell.length_c   1.000
_cell.angle_alpha   90.00
_cell.angle_beta   90.00
_cell.angle_gamma   90.00
#
_symmetry.space_group_name_H-M   'P 1'
#
loop_
_entity.id
_entity.type
_entity.pdbx_description
1 polymer ?
#
loop_
_entity_poly.entity_id
_entity_poly.type
_entity_poly.pdbx_seq_one_letter_code
_entity_poly.pdbx_strand_id
1 'polypeptide(L)'
;MSSAPILVARRRRIALVLLQIGGPDRLEAVGPFLRNFFSDPEIIRLPRLPRAVVARLIARRRTPVATEIYRQLGGASPILAQTRAQGRAVAARLAD
;
A
#
# COMPACT_ATOMS: atom_id res chain seq x y z
N MET A 1 14.71 -7.61 -56.69
CA MET A 1 13.30 -7.57 -56.26
C MET A 1 13.29 -7.56 -54.74
N SER A 2 12.56 -6.59 -54.18
CA SER A 2 12.64 -6.05 -52.82
C SER A 2 12.32 -7.08 -51.72
N SER A 3 13.22 -7.24 -50.74
CA SER A 3 12.98 -8.00 -49.52
C SER A 3 12.09 -7.18 -48.58
N ALA A 4 10.85 -7.62 -48.35
CA ALA A 4 9.93 -6.96 -47.44
C ALA A 4 10.48 -6.95 -45.99
N PRO A 5 10.28 -5.87 -45.22
CA PRO A 5 10.77 -5.81 -43.84
C PRO A 5 9.95 -6.77 -42.97
N ILE A 6 10.65 -7.59 -42.18
CA ILE A 6 10.03 -8.42 -41.14
C ILE A 6 9.42 -7.47 -40.10
N LEU A 7 8.10 -7.33 -40.11
CA LEU A 7 7.36 -6.60 -39.10
C LEU A 7 7.41 -7.41 -37.79
N VAL A 8 8.41 -7.15 -36.94
CA VAL A 8 8.39 -7.65 -35.57
C VAL A 8 7.26 -6.92 -34.84
N ALA A 9 6.08 -7.53 -34.79
CA ALA A 9 4.95 -7.02 -34.02
C ALA A 9 5.41 -6.80 -32.57
N ARG A 10 5.47 -5.54 -32.13
CA ARG A 10 5.83 -5.23 -30.75
C ARG A 10 4.78 -5.83 -29.83
N ARG A 11 5.15 -6.85 -29.05
CA ARG A 11 4.31 -7.36 -27.95
C ARG A 11 3.94 -6.20 -27.03
N ARG A 12 2.64 -6.01 -26.81
CA ARG A 12 2.10 -5.01 -25.88
C ARG A 12 2.58 -5.36 -24.47
N ARG A 13 3.31 -4.44 -23.83
CA ARG A 13 3.75 -4.58 -22.44
C ARG A 13 2.81 -3.78 -21.55
N ILE A 14 2.24 -4.42 -20.55
CA ILE A 14 1.29 -3.81 -19.61
C ILE A 14 1.95 -3.78 -18.23
N ALA A 15 1.89 -2.63 -17.56
CA ALA A 15 2.26 -2.49 -16.16
C ALA A 15 0.99 -2.33 -15.32
N LEU A 16 0.80 -3.19 -14.33
CA LEU A 16 -0.30 -3.12 -13.36
C LEU A 16 0.23 -2.52 -12.05
N VAL A 17 -0.33 -1.39 -11.64
CA VAL A 17 0.00 -0.73 -10.38
C VAL A 17 -1.22 -0.76 -9.47
N LEU A 18 -1.12 -1.47 -8.34
CA LEU A 18 -2.18 -1.53 -7.32
C LEU A 18 -1.84 -0.58 -6.19
N LEU A 19 -2.68 0.45 -6.00
CA LEU A 19 -2.49 1.46 -4.97
C LEU A 19 -3.41 1.17 -3.78
N GLN A 20 -2.83 1.19 -2.57
CA GLN A 20 -3.53 1.03 -1.32
C GLN A 20 -2.88 1.87 -0.23
N ILE A 21 -3.64 2.19 0.81
CA ILE A 21 -3.11 2.80 2.04
C ILE A 21 -2.13 1.84 2.74
N GLY A 22 -2.35 0.54 2.57
CA GLY A 22 -1.57 -0.51 3.20
C GLY A 22 -2.03 -0.81 4.62
N GLY A 23 -1.17 -1.48 5.38
CA GLY A 23 -1.41 -1.86 6.76
C GLY A 23 -0.16 -2.46 7.40
N PRO A 24 -0.10 -2.54 8.74
CA PRO A 24 1.05 -3.09 9.44
C PRO A 24 1.17 -4.60 9.18
N ASP A 25 2.37 -5.07 8.89
CA ASP A 25 2.71 -6.47 8.63
C ASP A 25 2.98 -7.27 9.91
N ARG A 26 3.05 -6.59 11.06
CA ARG A 26 3.22 -7.14 12.41
C ARG A 26 2.79 -6.12 13.46
N LEU A 27 2.58 -6.54 14.70
CA LEU A 27 2.11 -5.69 15.80
C LEU A 27 3.04 -4.50 16.07
N GLU A 28 4.36 -4.69 15.97
CA GLU A 28 5.35 -3.62 16.22
C GLU A 28 5.28 -2.51 15.16
N ALA A 29 4.74 -2.81 13.98
CA ALA A 29 4.58 -1.86 12.89
C ALA A 29 3.34 -0.97 13.03
N VAL A 30 2.43 -1.26 13.98
CA VAL A 30 1.17 -0.51 14.16
C VAL A 30 1.43 0.96 14.49
N GLY A 31 2.30 1.24 15.47
CA GLY A 31 2.65 2.61 15.84
C GLY A 31 3.30 3.41 14.71
N PRO A 32 4.36 2.87 14.06
CA PRO A 32 4.95 3.47 12.87
C PRO A 32 3.95 3.71 11.72
N PHE A 33 3.06 2.75 11.44
CA PHE A 33 2.00 2.87 10.43
C PHE A 33 1.08 4.06 10.73
N LEU A 34 0.52 4.13 11.95
CA LEU A 34 -0.35 5.23 12.35
C LEU A 34 0.34 6.58 12.29
N ARG A 35 1.61 6.64 12.71
CA ARG A 35 2.40 7.88 12.63
C ARG A 35 2.54 8.35 11.19
N ASN A 36 2.85 7.45 10.27
CA ASN A 36 2.97 7.78 8.84
C ASN A 36 1.61 8.21 8.27
N PHE A 37 0.54 7.49 8.60
CA PHE A 37 -0.82 7.79 8.17
C PHE A 37 -1.27 9.19 8.59
N PHE A 38 -1.14 9.54 9.87
CA PHE A 38 -1.51 10.87 10.35
C PHE A 38 -0.51 11.97 9.98
N SER A 39 0.68 11.60 9.48
CA SER A 39 1.63 12.58 8.93
C SER A 39 1.26 13.00 7.51
N ASP A 40 0.23 12.44 6.88
CA ASP A 40 -0.21 12.84 5.54
C ASP A 40 -0.98 14.19 5.60
N PRO A 41 -0.61 15.20 4.77
CA PRO A 41 -1.35 16.47 4.69
C PRO A 41 -2.82 16.33 4.25
N GLU A 42 -3.17 15.28 3.52
CA GLU A 42 -4.56 15.02 3.12
C GLU A 42 -5.39 14.40 4.24
N ILE A 43 -4.74 13.74 5.21
CA ILE A 43 -5.39 13.20 6.41
C ILE A 43 -5.52 14.27 7.49
N ILE A 44 -4.48 15.08 7.72
CA ILE A 44 -4.49 16.20 8.66
C ILE A 44 -4.04 17.46 7.92
N ARG A 45 -4.96 18.40 7.70
CA ARG A 45 -4.67 19.64 6.96
C ARG A 45 -4.04 20.70 7.87
N LEU A 46 -2.76 20.51 8.18
CA LEU A 46 -1.93 21.43 8.97
C LEU A 46 -0.55 21.66 8.31
N PRO A 47 0.12 22.80 8.58
CA PRO A 47 1.52 23.00 8.20
C PRO A 47 2.43 21.89 8.76
N ARG A 48 3.58 21.67 8.12
CA ARG A 48 4.45 20.50 8.37
C ARG A 48 4.82 20.29 9.85
N LEU A 49 5.22 21.35 10.55
CA LEU A 49 5.65 21.26 11.95
C LEU A 49 4.51 20.92 12.92
N PRO A 50 3.40 21.70 12.99
CA PRO A 50 2.28 21.36 13.87
C PRO A 50 1.66 20.00 13.51
N ARG A 51 1.59 19.64 12.21
CA ARG A 51 1.14 18.32 11.77
C ARG A 51 1.98 17.19 12.34
N ALA A 52 3.32 17.30 12.30
CA ALA A 52 4.19 16.26 12.82
C ALA A 52 3.99 16.02 14.34
N VAL A 53 3.74 17.09 15.10
CA VAL A 53 3.43 17.00 16.53
C VAL A 53 2.09 16.31 16.76
N VAL A 54 1.04 16.75 16.05
CA VAL A 54 -0.30 16.16 16.14
C VAL A 54 -0.30 14.70 15.71
N ALA A 55 0.36 14.36 14.60
CA ALA A 55 0.48 12.99 14.11
C ALA A 55 1.15 12.08 15.14
N ARG A 56 2.24 12.53 15.77
CA ARG A 56 2.91 11.78 16.84
C ARG A 56 2.00 11.57 18.05
N LEU A 57 1.26 12.60 18.46
CA LEU A 57 0.35 12.53 19.60
C LEU A 57 -0.81 11.57 19.36
N ILE A 58 -1.47 11.67 18.21
CA ILE A 58 -2.58 10.79 17.82
C ILE A 58 -2.09 9.35 17.70
N ALA A 59 -0.97 9.12 16.98
CA ALA A 59 -0.41 7.79 16.83
C ALA A 59 -0.09 7.15 18.17
N ARG A 60 0.57 7.87 19.09
CA ARG A 60 0.88 7.38 20.45
C ARG A 60 -0.38 6.97 21.21
N ARG A 61 -1.44 7.79 21.18
CA ARG A 61 -2.71 7.49 21.87
C ARG A 61 -3.47 6.33 21.24
N ARG A 62 -3.44 6.19 19.92
CA ARG A 62 -4.20 5.16 19.18
C ARG A 62 -3.47 3.83 19.10
N THR A 63 -2.14 3.79 19.25
CA THR A 63 -1.33 2.57 19.10
C THR A 63 -1.82 1.42 19.98
N PRO A 64 -2.11 1.58 21.30
CA PRO A 64 -2.54 0.45 22.14
C PRO A 64 -3.84 -0.20 21.63
N VAL A 65 -4.86 0.62 21.34
CA VAL A 65 -6.16 0.14 20.86
C VAL A 65 -6.05 -0.48 19.47
N ALA A 66 -5.28 0.13 18.56
CA ALA A 66 -5.08 -0.42 17.23
C ALA A 66 -4.29 -1.74 17.26
N THR A 67 -3.29 -1.86 18.14
CA THR A 67 -2.50 -3.09 18.31
C THR A 67 -3.39 -4.22 18.78
N GLU A 68 -4.31 -3.94 19.70
CA GLU A 68 -5.30 -4.90 20.17
C GLU A 68 -6.19 -5.42 19.03
N ILE A 69 -6.69 -4.52 18.18
CA ILE A 69 -7.48 -4.90 17.00
C ILE A 69 -6.65 -5.80 16.07
N TYR A 70 -5.41 -5.42 15.75
CA TYR A 70 -4.56 -6.26 14.90
C TYR A 70 -4.21 -7.60 15.53
N ARG A 71 -4.10 -7.68 16.86
CA ARG A 71 -3.90 -8.95 17.58
C ARG A 71 -5.09 -9.88 17.39
N GLN A 72 -6.32 -9.37 17.43
CA GLN A 72 -7.54 -10.15 17.16
C GLN A 72 -7.62 -10.62 15.71
N LEU A 73 -6.98 -9.91 14.77
CA LEU A 73 -6.88 -10.28 13.36
C LEU A 73 -5.73 -11.27 13.05
N GLY A 74 -5.03 -11.78 14.08
CA GLY A 74 -3.89 -12.70 13.89
C GLY A 74 -2.52 -12.01 13.85
N GLY A 75 -2.43 -10.75 14.27
CA GLY A 75 -1.16 -10.04 14.50
C GLY A 75 -0.70 -9.12 13.36
N ALA A 76 -1.39 -9.11 12.22
CA ALA A 76 -1.01 -8.35 11.04
C ALA A 76 -2.22 -7.97 10.18
N SER A 77 -2.04 -6.99 9.29
CA SER A 77 -3.02 -6.68 8.25
C SER A 77 -2.94 -7.70 7.10
N PRO A 78 -4.06 -8.28 6.65
CA PRO A 78 -4.07 -9.20 5.51
C PRO A 78 -3.87 -8.48 4.16
N ILE A 79 -3.92 -7.14 4.13
CA ILE A 79 -4.04 -6.35 2.90
C ILE A 79 -2.92 -6.65 1.90
N LEU A 80 -1.66 -6.74 2.35
CA LEU A 80 -0.53 -6.99 1.45
C LEU A 80 -0.62 -8.36 0.78
N ALA A 81 -0.98 -9.39 1.54
CA ALA A 81 -1.14 -10.75 1.02
C ALA A 81 -2.30 -10.80 0.00
N GLN A 82 -3.42 -10.14 0.32
CA GLN A 82 -4.59 -10.10 -0.55
C GLN A 82 -4.35 -9.29 -1.82
N THR A 83 -3.74 -8.11 -1.73
CA THR A 83 -3.39 -7.28 -2.90
C THR A 83 -2.43 -8.02 -3.83
N ARG A 84 -1.46 -8.79 -3.29
CA ARG A 84 -0.57 -9.62 -4.10
C ARG A 84 -1.32 -10.76 -4.80
N ALA A 85 -2.23 -11.44 -4.10
CA ALA A 85 -3.03 -12.52 -4.68
C ALA A 85 -3.92 -11.99 -5.81
N GLN A 86 -4.62 -10.88 -5.58
CA GLN A 86 -5.43 -10.18 -6.58
C GLN A 86 -4.57 -9.73 -7.77
N GLY A 87 -3.41 -9.13 -7.52
CA GLY A 87 -2.50 -8.67 -8.58
C GLY A 87 -2.03 -9.81 -9.48
N ARG A 88 -1.70 -10.97 -8.91
CA ARG A 88 -1.37 -12.17 -9.71
C ARG A 88 -2.55 -12.64 -10.56
N ALA A 89 -3.75 -12.68 -9.99
CA ALA A 89 -4.95 -13.10 -10.71
C ALA A 89 -5.31 -12.15 -11.87
N VAL A 90 -5.18 -10.84 -11.67
CA VAL A 90 -5.40 -9.84 -12.73
C VAL A 90 -4.30 -9.93 -13.78
N ALA A 91 -3.03 -10.05 -13.38
CA ALA A 91 -1.92 -10.17 -14.32
C ALA A 91 -2.04 -11.41 -15.22
N ALA A 92 -2.51 -12.54 -14.68
CA ALA A 92 -2.77 -13.74 -15.47
C ALA A 92 -3.83 -13.48 -16.56
N ARG A 93 -4.94 -12.81 -16.22
CA ARG A 93 -5.99 -12.46 -17.21
C ARG A 93 -5.57 -11.43 -18.25
N LEU A 94 -4.57 -10.60 -17.95
CA LEU A 94 -4.03 -9.62 -18.89
C LEU A 94 -2.94 -10.21 -19.79
N ALA A 95 -2.49 -11.44 -19.52
CA ALA A 95 -1.50 -12.15 -20.32
C ALA A 95 -2.14 -12.99 -21.45
N ASP A 96 -3.45 -13.25 -21.35
CA ASP A 96 -4.30 -13.80 -22.43
C ASP A 96 -4.60 -12.72 -23.49
#